data_AF-A0A838BS49-F1
#
_entry.id   AF-A0A838BS49-F1
#
_cell.length_a   1.000
_cell.length_b   1.000
_cell.length_c   1.000
_cell.angle_alpha   90.00
_cell.angle_beta   90.00
_cell.angle_gamma   90.00
#
_symmetry.space_group_name_H-M   'P 1'
#
loop_
_entity.id
_entity.type
_entity.pdbx_description
1 polymer ?
#
loop_
_entity_poly.entity_id
_entity_poly.type
_entity_poly.pdbx_seq_one_letter_code
_entity_poly.pdbx_strand_id
1 'polypeptide(L)'
;MTDAVFYDGESARRRPVVLKVSASSLDIHDGSEWIASWPVGNVRRKDAPDGTLRLTCESGPPLARLDVTDAADQETIRLHCRHLETGHGRERTGQILFWSISAAASILLCVFYLLPILAERLTPLIPASYEQHLGKAVDNQVRAIFSGKICEEPRGLAAMKTLRARLMRNGDLPVDVDIAVLESKVPNAIALPGGRIYLFSALLDKAEAPDEIAGVLAHEMGHVAHRDGLRKMIQAGGTSYLLGLLFGDVTGGGAIVFVSRYLVDSAYSREAEAAADGFAGQTMTALGRPAHPMALLLKRIEGKDDGEGGNDFNIPAFLSTHPVTDQRLKALEKQVPSQQGEPLLSQEEWRALKEICKTT
;
A
#
# COMPACT_ATOMS: atom_id res chain seq x y z
N MET A 1 -45.73 39.72 8.35
CA MET A 1 -44.54 39.03 8.88
C MET A 1 -43.38 39.97 8.63
N THR A 2 -42.44 40.12 9.55
CA THR A 2 -41.37 41.10 9.36
C THR A 2 -40.32 40.51 8.44
N ASP A 3 -40.05 41.18 7.33
CA ASP A 3 -39.29 40.60 6.23
C ASP A 3 -37.76 40.76 6.37
N ALA A 4 -37.30 41.38 7.45
CA ALA A 4 -35.91 41.45 7.85
C ALA A 4 -35.75 41.18 9.36
N VAL A 5 -34.71 40.39 9.72
CA VAL A 5 -34.40 40.03 11.10
C VAL A 5 -32.92 40.28 11.39
N PHE A 6 -32.66 41.12 12.38
CA PHE A 6 -31.32 41.45 12.86
C PHE A 6 -30.94 40.65 14.10
N TYR A 7 -29.67 40.24 14.15
CA TYR A 7 -29.00 39.64 15.29
C TYR A 7 -27.77 40.49 15.60
N ASP A 8 -27.66 40.96 16.84
CA ASP A 8 -26.60 41.88 17.29
C ASP A 8 -25.22 41.22 17.46
N GLY A 9 -25.17 39.89 17.53
CA GLY A 9 -23.94 39.12 17.73
C GLY A 9 -23.48 39.02 19.18
N GLU A 10 -24.19 39.65 20.12
CA GLU A 10 -23.98 39.54 21.56
C GLU A 10 -25.00 38.60 22.20
N SER A 11 -26.20 38.54 21.63
CA SER A 11 -27.30 37.70 22.07
C SER A 11 -27.93 36.92 20.91
N ALA A 12 -28.57 35.79 21.22
CA ALA A 12 -29.33 35.02 20.22
C ALA A 12 -30.73 35.62 19.92
N ARG A 13 -30.99 36.86 20.37
CA ARG A 13 -32.31 37.50 20.25
C ARG A 13 -32.59 37.86 18.79
N ARG A 14 -33.77 37.46 18.32
CA ARG A 14 -34.30 37.85 17.01
C ARG A 14 -34.95 39.23 17.13
N ARG A 15 -34.42 40.22 16.40
CA ARG A 15 -35.00 41.56 16.34
C ARG A 15 -35.62 41.77 14.96
N PRO A 16 -36.95 41.87 14.84
CA PRO A 16 -37.58 42.23 13.58
C PRO A 16 -37.21 43.69 13.25
N VAL A 17 -36.71 43.96 12.05
CA VAL A 17 -36.19 45.29 11.70
C VAL A 17 -36.74 45.82 10.40
N VAL A 18 -36.69 47.14 10.24
CA VAL A 18 -36.94 47.86 9.00
C VAL A 18 -35.61 48.38 8.48
N LEU A 19 -35.38 48.22 7.17
CA LEU A 19 -34.14 48.61 6.52
C LEU A 19 -34.33 49.92 5.77
N LYS A 20 -33.33 50.79 5.86
CA LYS A 20 -33.20 51.97 5.00
C LYS A 20 -31.85 51.90 4.29
N VAL A 21 -31.89 51.67 2.99
CA VAL A 21 -30.68 51.60 2.16
C VAL A 21 -30.42 52.97 1.56
N SER A 22 -29.26 53.53 1.83
CA SER A 22 -28.77 54.78 1.23
C SER A 22 -27.58 54.50 0.29
N ALA A 23 -27.05 55.54 -0.34
CA ALA A 23 -25.88 55.42 -1.20
C ALA A 23 -24.60 55.03 -0.43
N SER A 24 -24.55 55.23 0.88
CA SER A 24 -23.36 55.03 1.71
C SER A 24 -23.57 54.08 2.90
N SER A 25 -24.81 53.88 3.36
CA SER A 25 -25.14 53.06 4.52
C SER A 25 -26.39 52.18 4.32
N LEU A 26 -26.40 51.05 5.02
CA LEU A 26 -27.57 50.23 5.30
C LEU A 26 -27.94 50.47 6.77
N ASP A 27 -28.98 51.26 6.99
CA ASP A 27 -29.46 51.61 8.32
C ASP A 27 -30.54 50.61 8.78
N ILE A 28 -30.38 50.13 10.01
CA ILE A 28 -31.19 49.07 10.61
C ILE A 28 -32.00 49.68 11.76
N HIS A 29 -33.32 49.58 11.68
CA HIS A 29 -34.24 50.16 12.66
C HIS A 29 -35.16 49.12 13.31
N ASP A 30 -35.40 49.21 14.62
CA ASP A 30 -36.47 48.48 15.33
C ASP A 30 -37.67 49.41 15.45
N GLY A 31 -38.62 49.32 14.53
CA GLY A 31 -39.71 50.30 14.43
C GLY A 31 -39.18 51.70 14.11
N SER A 32 -39.28 52.63 15.08
CA SER A 32 -38.76 54.00 14.97
C SER A 32 -37.37 54.19 15.61
N GLU A 33 -36.86 53.19 16.31
CA GLU A 33 -35.56 53.24 16.98
C GLU A 33 -34.44 52.86 16.00
N TRP A 34 -33.35 53.61 16.00
CA TRP A 34 -32.16 53.29 15.22
C TRP A 34 -31.28 52.31 16.00
N ILE A 35 -30.90 51.18 15.39
CA ILE A 35 -30.09 50.14 16.03
C ILE A 35 -28.63 50.22 15.59
N ALA A 36 -28.40 50.26 14.28
CA ALA A 36 -27.08 50.17 13.69
C ALA A 36 -27.07 50.75 12.27
N SER A 37 -25.90 51.16 11.81
CA SER A 37 -25.64 51.58 10.44
C SER A 37 -24.44 50.82 9.90
N TRP A 38 -24.63 50.10 8.80
CA TRP A 38 -23.58 49.32 8.14
C TRP A 38 -23.14 50.04 6.87
N PRO A 39 -21.86 50.44 6.73
CA PRO A 39 -21.38 51.03 5.48
C PRO A 39 -21.56 50.05 4.32
N VAL A 40 -22.17 50.47 3.21
CA VAL A 40 -22.48 49.58 2.06
C VAL A 40 -21.23 48.92 1.46
N GLY A 41 -20.06 49.57 1.58
CA GLY A 41 -18.77 49.02 1.16
C GLY A 41 -18.28 47.86 2.03
N ASN A 42 -18.78 47.72 3.26
CA ASN A 42 -18.36 46.74 4.26
C ASN A 42 -19.39 45.62 4.45
N VAL A 43 -20.54 45.69 3.76
CA VAL A 43 -21.56 44.64 3.79
C VAL A 43 -21.12 43.47 2.90
N ARG A 44 -21.19 42.26 3.45
CA ARG A 44 -20.85 40.99 2.77
C ARG A 44 -22.01 40.01 2.88
N ARG A 45 -22.24 39.25 1.83
CA ARG A 45 -23.17 38.12 1.84
C ARG A 45 -22.55 36.92 2.58
N LYS A 46 -23.39 36.14 3.24
CA LYS A 46 -23.05 34.84 3.84
C LYS A 46 -24.10 33.80 3.45
N ASP A 47 -23.74 32.52 3.56
CA ASP A 47 -24.63 31.41 3.23
C ASP A 47 -25.91 31.40 4.08
N ALA A 48 -27.04 31.16 3.41
CA ALA A 48 -28.39 31.13 3.97
C ALA A 48 -29.30 30.19 3.16
N PRO A 49 -30.44 29.74 3.73
CA PRO A 49 -31.43 28.95 3.01
C PRO A 49 -31.99 29.69 1.77
N ASP A 50 -32.52 28.93 0.82
CA ASP A 50 -33.15 29.48 -0.38
C ASP A 50 -34.25 30.50 -0.02
N GLY A 51 -34.25 31.63 -0.72
CA GLY A 51 -35.17 32.74 -0.46
C GLY A 51 -34.72 33.73 0.64
N THR A 52 -33.60 33.48 1.32
CA THR A 52 -33.06 34.40 2.35
C THR A 52 -31.72 34.99 1.91
N LEU A 53 -31.58 36.31 1.96
CA LEU A 53 -30.29 37.00 1.86
C LEU A 53 -29.75 37.27 3.25
N ARG A 54 -28.66 36.57 3.62
CA ARG A 54 -27.94 36.82 4.87
C ARG A 54 -26.76 37.73 4.66
N LEU A 55 -26.67 38.76 5.49
CA LEU A 55 -25.69 39.82 5.44
C LEU A 55 -24.90 39.90 6.74
N THR A 56 -23.64 40.28 6.60
CA THR A 56 -22.71 40.59 7.70
C THR A 56 -21.98 41.88 7.37
N CYS A 57 -21.38 42.53 8.37
CA CYS A 57 -20.59 43.75 8.17
C CYS A 57 -19.18 43.56 8.71
N GLU A 58 -18.17 43.78 7.87
CA GLU A 58 -16.75 43.62 8.26
C GLU A 58 -16.33 44.59 9.36
N SER A 59 -16.92 45.78 9.42
CA SER A 59 -16.68 46.78 10.47
C SER A 59 -17.62 46.62 11.68
N GLY A 60 -18.55 45.67 11.65
CA GLY A 60 -19.50 45.40 12.73
C GLY A 60 -19.02 44.31 13.69
N PRO A 61 -19.84 43.97 14.72
CA PRO A 61 -19.54 42.85 15.61
C PRO A 61 -19.40 41.53 14.82
N PRO A 62 -18.44 40.64 15.16
CA PRO A 62 -18.12 39.45 14.35
C PRO A 62 -19.27 38.46 14.13
N LEU A 63 -20.25 38.45 15.03
CA LEU A 63 -21.41 37.55 14.99
C LEU A 63 -22.72 38.27 14.60
N ALA A 64 -22.67 39.58 14.36
CA ALA A 64 -23.85 40.32 13.92
C ALA A 64 -24.26 39.89 12.51
N ARG A 65 -25.55 39.63 12.32
CA ARG A 65 -26.08 39.23 11.02
C ARG A 65 -27.47 39.79 10.78
N LEU A 66 -27.79 40.01 9.52
CA LEU A 66 -29.08 40.46 9.06
C LEU A 66 -29.62 39.47 8.03
N ASP A 67 -30.78 38.87 8.30
CA ASP A 67 -31.47 37.94 7.41
C ASP A 67 -32.66 38.68 6.76
N VAL A 68 -32.67 38.78 5.43
CA VAL A 68 -33.69 39.50 4.65
C VAL A 68 -34.42 38.51 3.73
N THR A 69 -35.74 38.43 3.82
CA THR A 69 -36.59 37.54 3.02
C THR A 69 -37.43 38.27 1.98
N ASP A 70 -37.64 39.58 2.11
CA ASP A 70 -38.36 40.36 1.10
C ASP A 70 -37.53 40.53 -0.18
N ALA A 71 -38.17 40.34 -1.34
CA ALA A 71 -37.50 40.37 -2.63
C ALA A 71 -37.11 41.80 -3.06
N ALA A 72 -37.88 42.83 -2.71
CA ALA A 72 -37.59 44.21 -3.08
C ALA A 72 -36.42 44.78 -2.27
N ASP A 73 -36.36 44.47 -0.97
CA ASP A 73 -35.23 44.81 -0.11
C ASP A 73 -33.94 44.09 -0.55
N GLN A 74 -34.04 42.80 -0.90
CA GLN A 74 -32.90 42.05 -1.45
C GLN A 74 -32.33 42.71 -2.70
N GLU A 75 -33.19 43.12 -3.63
CA GLU A 75 -32.75 43.76 -4.88
C GLU A 75 -32.15 45.15 -4.63
N THR A 76 -32.76 45.93 -3.73
CA THR A 76 -32.24 47.24 -3.33
C THR A 76 -30.85 47.12 -2.70
N ILE A 77 -30.65 46.12 -1.84
CA ILE A 77 -29.35 45.85 -1.21
C ILE A 77 -28.31 45.43 -2.26
N ARG A 78 -28.68 44.57 -3.21
CA ARG A 78 -27.78 44.18 -4.32
C ARG A 78 -27.32 45.36 -5.17
N LEU A 79 -28.21 46.32 -5.43
CA LEU A 79 -27.89 47.51 -6.23
C LEU A 79 -26.92 48.46 -5.51
N HIS A 80 -27.05 48.62 -4.18
CA HIS A 80 -26.29 49.60 -3.40
C HIS A 80 -25.00 49.02 -2.80
N CYS A 81 -25.00 47.75 -2.40
CA CYS A 81 -23.84 47.09 -1.79
C CYS A 81 -23.01 46.34 -2.85
N ARG A 82 -22.26 47.07 -3.67
CA ARG A 82 -21.51 46.53 -4.83
C ARG A 82 -20.48 45.43 -4.50
N HIS A 83 -20.06 45.33 -3.24
CA HIS A 83 -19.07 44.37 -2.74
C HIS A 83 -19.70 43.19 -1.97
N LEU A 84 -21.00 42.96 -2.13
CA LEU A 84 -21.74 41.87 -1.47
C LEU A 84 -21.11 40.49 -1.68
N GLU A 85 -20.70 40.21 -2.92
CA GLU A 85 -20.20 38.90 -3.35
C GLU A 85 -18.66 38.80 -3.29
N THR A 86 -17.97 39.91 -3.03
CA THR A 86 -16.52 39.95 -2.89
C THR A 86 -16.14 39.65 -1.45
N GLY A 87 -16.02 38.38 -1.09
CA GLY A 87 -15.40 38.01 0.19
C GLY A 87 -15.64 36.58 0.65
N HIS A 88 -14.57 35.98 1.17
CA HIS A 88 -14.55 34.84 2.10
C HIS A 88 -14.72 33.40 1.58
N GLY A 89 -15.36 33.15 0.43
CA GLY A 89 -15.55 31.77 -0.05
C GLY A 89 -14.37 31.17 -0.83
N ARG A 90 -13.77 31.95 -1.74
CA ARG A 90 -12.83 31.42 -2.76
C ARG A 90 -11.40 31.25 -2.24
N GLU A 91 -10.93 32.17 -1.41
CA GLU A 91 -9.56 32.13 -0.84
C GLU A 91 -9.39 31.01 0.20
N ARG A 92 -10.37 30.83 1.09
CA ARG A 92 -10.35 29.74 2.09
C ARG A 92 -10.45 28.37 1.44
N THR A 93 -11.30 28.21 0.42
CA THR A 93 -11.40 26.95 -0.34
C THR A 93 -10.09 26.62 -1.06
N GLY A 94 -9.43 27.62 -1.66
CA GLY A 94 -8.13 27.44 -2.30
C GLY A 94 -7.03 27.03 -1.30
N GLN A 95 -7.01 27.63 -0.11
CA GLN A 95 -6.08 27.26 0.96
C GLN A 95 -6.33 25.84 1.48
N ILE A 96 -7.59 25.46 1.73
CA ILE A 96 -7.95 24.10 2.17
C ILE A 96 -7.52 23.09 1.11
N LEU A 97 -7.81 23.35 -0.16
CA LEU A 97 -7.42 22.47 -1.27
C LEU A 97 -5.89 22.35 -1.37
N PHE A 98 -5.17 23.47 -1.29
CA PHE A 98 -3.70 23.48 -1.31
C PHE A 98 -3.10 22.64 -0.17
N TRP A 99 -3.57 22.83 1.06
CA TRP A 99 -3.07 22.06 2.20
C TRP A 99 -3.46 20.58 2.12
N SER A 100 -4.64 20.27 1.57
CA SER A 100 -5.09 18.89 1.38
C SER A 100 -4.25 18.17 0.33
N ILE A 101 -3.98 18.82 -0.80
CA ILE A 101 -3.10 18.28 -1.85
C ILE A 101 -1.66 18.14 -1.32
N SER A 102 -1.16 19.14 -0.58
CA SER A 102 0.19 19.11 -0.02
C SER A 102 0.34 17.99 1.01
N ALA A 103 -0.67 17.77 1.86
CA ALA A 103 -0.69 16.66 2.80
C ALA A 103 -0.70 15.31 2.08
N ALA A 104 -1.55 15.14 1.05
CA ALA A 104 -1.59 13.93 0.24
C ALA A 104 -0.25 13.67 -0.46
N ALA A 105 0.35 14.69 -1.08
CA ALA A 105 1.67 14.60 -1.70
C ALA A 105 2.76 14.23 -0.69
N SER A 106 2.73 14.81 0.52
CA SER A 106 3.66 14.46 1.60
C SER A 106 3.53 13.00 2.01
N ILE A 107 2.31 12.46 2.12
CA ILE A 107 2.09 11.05 2.46
C ILE A 107 2.64 10.14 1.35
N LEU A 108 2.37 10.47 0.08
CA LEU A 108 2.89 9.71 -1.05
C LEU A 108 4.42 9.73 -1.07
N LEU A 109 5.05 10.88 -0.83
CA LEU A 109 6.50 10.99 -0.71
C LEU A 109 7.04 10.15 0.46
N CYS A 110 6.35 10.14 1.59
CA CYS A 110 6.72 9.30 2.72
C CYS A 110 6.66 7.81 2.37
N VAL A 111 5.56 7.35 1.77
CA VAL A 111 5.33 5.93 1.46
C VAL A 111 6.28 5.44 0.36
N PHE A 112 6.48 6.23 -0.70
CA PHE A 112 7.24 5.79 -1.87
C PHE A 112 8.74 6.12 -1.82
N TYR A 113 9.19 7.03 -0.95
CA TYR A 113 10.60 7.43 -0.87
C TYR A 113 11.16 7.34 0.54
N LEU A 114 10.54 7.99 1.53
CA LEU A 114 11.09 8.02 2.89
C LEU A 114 11.14 6.63 3.54
N LEU A 115 10.03 5.89 3.50
CA LEU A 115 9.94 4.56 4.10
C LEU A 115 10.87 3.54 3.43
N PRO A 116 10.99 3.49 2.09
CA PRO A 116 11.99 2.65 1.43
C PRO A 116 13.42 2.98 1.84
N ILE A 117 13.81 4.26 1.82
CA ILE A 117 15.14 4.70 2.23
C ILE A 117 15.39 4.32 3.69
N LEU A 118 14.41 4.54 4.57
CA LEU A 118 14.54 4.20 5.98
C LEU A 118 14.69 2.69 6.18
N ALA A 119 13.92 1.87 5.45
CA ALA A 119 14.03 0.42 5.52
C ALA A 119 15.42 -0.08 5.10
N GLU A 120 15.99 0.46 4.02
CA GLU A 120 17.36 0.14 3.61
C GLU A 120 18.41 0.49 4.67
N ARG A 121 18.21 1.61 5.38
CA ARG A 121 19.14 2.09 6.43
C ARG A 121 18.97 1.35 7.76
N LEU A 122 17.76 0.94 8.11
CA LEU A 122 17.46 0.26 9.36
C LEU A 122 17.75 -1.24 9.29
N THR A 123 17.53 -1.90 8.16
CA THR A 123 17.73 -3.35 8.01
C THR A 123 19.10 -3.82 8.51
N PRO A 124 20.25 -3.21 8.13
CA PRO A 124 21.57 -3.61 8.63
C PRO A 124 21.74 -3.50 10.15
N LEU A 125 20.95 -2.65 10.82
CA LEU A 125 21.02 -2.43 12.27
C LEU A 125 20.23 -3.47 13.06
N ILE A 126 19.28 -4.17 12.41
CA ILE A 126 18.45 -5.17 13.07
C ILE A 126 19.22 -6.50 13.14
N PRO A 127 19.45 -7.07 14.32
CA PRO A 127 20.12 -8.37 14.46
C PRO A 127 19.31 -9.51 13.85
N ALA A 128 19.99 -10.54 13.36
CA ALA A 128 19.37 -11.73 12.77
C ALA A 128 18.39 -12.43 13.73
N SER A 129 18.68 -12.47 15.03
CA SER A 129 17.79 -13.05 16.04
C SER A 129 16.45 -12.32 16.12
N TYR A 130 16.46 -10.99 16.02
CA TYR A 130 15.23 -10.20 16.03
C TYR A 130 14.42 -10.42 14.75
N GLU A 131 15.10 -10.51 13.61
CA GLU A 131 14.45 -10.84 12.33
C GLU A 131 13.77 -12.20 12.37
N GLN A 132 14.39 -13.22 12.98
CA GLN A 132 13.77 -14.54 13.16
C GLN A 132 12.51 -14.49 14.02
N HIS A 133 12.47 -13.64 15.06
CA HIS A 133 11.26 -13.44 15.85
C HIS A 133 10.14 -12.81 15.03
N LEU A 134 10.45 -11.81 14.21
CA LEU A 134 9.49 -11.20 13.28
C LEU A 134 9.00 -12.21 12.24
N GLY A 135 9.90 -13.04 11.71
CA GLY A 135 9.59 -14.14 10.80
C GLY A 135 8.55 -15.10 11.36
N LYS A 136 8.70 -15.52 12.62
CA LYS A 136 7.73 -16.41 13.29
C LYS A 136 6.34 -15.79 13.43
N ALA A 137 6.25 -14.47 13.64
CA ALA A 137 4.96 -13.79 13.69
C ALA A 137 4.26 -13.79 12.33
N VAL A 138 5.02 -13.61 11.25
CA VAL A 138 4.49 -13.66 9.87
C VAL A 138 4.17 -15.08 9.42
N ASP A 139 4.96 -16.07 9.82
CA ASP A 139 4.77 -17.50 9.50
C ASP A 139 3.35 -17.97 9.84
N ASN A 140 2.87 -17.66 11.04
CA ASN A 140 1.51 -17.99 11.47
C ASN A 140 0.43 -17.37 10.56
N GLN A 141 0.62 -16.12 10.16
CA GLN A 141 -0.33 -15.40 9.31
C GLN A 141 -0.31 -15.92 7.87
N VAL A 142 0.88 -16.22 7.32
CA VAL A 142 1.03 -16.80 5.98
C VAL A 142 0.34 -18.16 5.92
N ARG A 143 0.55 -19.01 6.93
CA ARG A 143 -0.15 -20.30 7.02
C ARG A 143 -1.67 -20.14 7.09
N ALA A 144 -2.16 -19.11 7.80
CA ALA A 144 -3.59 -18.79 7.84
C ALA A 144 -4.11 -18.28 6.48
N ILE A 145 -3.38 -17.41 5.79
CA ILE A 145 -3.76 -16.83 4.49
C ILE A 145 -3.98 -17.94 3.44
N PHE A 146 -3.04 -18.88 3.37
CA PHE A 146 -3.08 -19.92 2.34
C PHE A 146 -3.84 -21.18 2.76
N SER A 147 -4.29 -21.27 4.01
CA SER A 147 -4.97 -22.46 4.57
C SER A 147 -4.22 -23.77 4.29
N GLY A 148 -2.92 -23.70 4.06
CA GLY A 148 -2.12 -24.77 3.50
C GLY A 148 -1.60 -25.68 4.60
N LYS A 149 -1.84 -26.98 4.45
CA LYS A 149 -1.15 -28.00 5.24
C LYS A 149 0.32 -28.02 4.79
N ILE A 150 1.24 -28.16 5.73
CA ILE A 150 2.63 -28.43 5.39
C ILE A 150 2.69 -29.87 4.88
N CYS A 151 3.29 -30.06 3.71
CA CYS A 151 3.46 -31.37 3.12
C CYS A 151 4.63 -32.09 3.79
N GLU A 152 4.38 -33.30 4.30
CA GLU A 152 5.28 -33.99 5.22
C GLU A 152 5.55 -35.46 4.83
N GLU A 153 5.31 -35.86 3.57
CA GLU A 153 5.64 -37.23 3.15
C GLU A 153 7.16 -37.47 3.35
N PRO A 154 7.57 -38.54 4.07
CA PRO A 154 8.95 -38.70 4.54
C PRO A 154 10.02 -38.75 3.44
N ARG A 155 9.74 -39.39 2.30
CA ARG A 155 10.69 -39.48 1.18
C ARG A 155 10.82 -38.14 0.47
N GLY A 156 9.71 -37.43 0.28
CA GLY A 156 9.70 -36.07 -0.26
C GLY A 156 10.45 -35.08 0.64
N LEU A 157 10.26 -35.16 1.97
CA LEU A 157 11.02 -34.37 2.94
C LEU A 157 12.52 -34.68 2.88
N ALA A 158 12.90 -35.95 2.75
CA ALA A 158 14.29 -36.34 2.59
C ALA A 158 14.90 -35.76 1.31
N ALA A 159 14.19 -35.82 0.18
CA ALA A 159 14.61 -35.23 -1.08
C ALA A 159 14.74 -33.69 -0.98
N MET A 160 13.79 -33.02 -0.35
CA MET A 160 13.87 -31.56 -0.10
C MET A 160 15.07 -31.22 0.78
N LYS A 161 15.34 -32.01 1.82
CA LYS A 161 16.51 -31.84 2.69
C LYS A 161 17.82 -32.02 1.92
N THR A 162 17.91 -33.01 1.03
CA THR A 162 19.05 -33.20 0.14
C THR A 162 19.26 -31.98 -0.75
N LEU A 163 18.18 -31.49 -1.39
CA LEU A 163 18.24 -30.32 -2.26
C LEU A 163 18.69 -29.06 -1.49
N ARG A 164 18.08 -28.79 -0.33
CA ARG A 164 18.46 -27.70 0.57
C ARG A 164 19.92 -27.78 0.96
N ALA A 165 20.38 -28.94 1.42
CA ALA A 165 21.75 -29.14 1.85
C ALA A 165 22.74 -28.84 0.71
N ARG A 166 22.40 -29.21 -0.54
CA ARG A 166 23.23 -28.91 -1.72
C ARG A 166 23.27 -27.42 -2.03
N LEU A 167 22.12 -26.74 -2.06
CA LEU A 167 22.03 -25.29 -2.29
C LEU A 167 22.81 -24.48 -1.25
N MET A 168 22.81 -24.94 0.00
CA MET A 168 23.52 -24.27 1.10
C MET A 168 25.03 -24.53 1.14
N ARG A 169 25.60 -25.46 0.36
CA ARG A 169 27.04 -25.82 0.47
C ARG A 169 27.98 -24.65 0.22
N ASN A 170 27.58 -23.73 -0.66
CA ASN A 170 28.42 -22.64 -1.17
C ASN A 170 27.82 -21.24 -0.90
N GLY A 171 26.66 -21.17 -0.22
CA GLY A 171 25.97 -19.91 0.04
C GLY A 171 26.35 -19.34 1.41
N ASP A 172 26.89 -18.11 1.43
CA ASP A 172 27.06 -17.34 2.67
C ASP A 172 25.74 -16.64 2.99
N LEU A 173 24.89 -17.30 3.80
CA LEU A 173 23.59 -16.78 4.20
C LEU A 173 23.68 -16.20 5.63
N PRO A 174 23.05 -15.05 5.90
CA PRO A 174 23.08 -14.42 7.22
C PRO A 174 22.31 -15.22 8.30
N VAL A 175 21.46 -16.15 7.87
CA VAL A 175 20.64 -17.04 8.70
C VAL A 175 20.56 -18.42 8.07
N ASP A 176 20.38 -19.46 8.90
CA ASP A 176 20.00 -20.78 8.41
C ASP A 176 18.63 -20.70 7.71
N VAL A 177 18.51 -21.40 6.59
CA VAL A 177 17.30 -21.38 5.76
C VAL A 177 16.52 -22.66 5.98
N ASP A 178 15.25 -22.51 6.34
CA ASP A 178 14.32 -23.61 6.52
C ASP A 178 13.27 -23.60 5.40
N ILE A 179 13.20 -24.70 4.64
CA ILE A 179 12.34 -24.81 3.46
C ILE A 179 11.21 -25.77 3.77
N ALA A 180 9.97 -25.32 3.60
CA ALA A 180 8.77 -26.13 3.73
C ALA A 180 7.97 -26.11 2.42
N VAL A 181 7.33 -27.24 2.10
CA VAL A 181 6.36 -27.29 1.00
C VAL A 181 4.97 -27.06 1.56
N LEU A 182 4.27 -26.06 1.03
CA LEU A 182 2.92 -25.69 1.44
C LEU A 182 1.93 -26.18 0.38
N GLU A 183 0.93 -26.95 0.79
CA GLU A 183 -0.15 -27.34 -0.11
C GLU A 183 -0.95 -26.11 -0.55
N SER A 184 -0.94 -25.82 -1.86
CA SER A 184 -1.61 -24.66 -2.43
C SER A 184 -1.87 -24.86 -3.92
N LYS A 185 -3.00 -24.33 -4.40
CA LYS A 185 -3.38 -24.29 -5.82
C LYS A 185 -2.68 -23.18 -6.59
N VAL A 186 -2.01 -22.27 -5.88
CA VAL A 186 -1.35 -21.11 -6.47
C VAL A 186 0.11 -21.45 -6.74
N PRO A 187 0.60 -21.36 -8.00
CA PRO A 187 2.01 -21.62 -8.29
C PRO A 187 2.85 -20.44 -7.77
N ASN A 188 3.41 -20.58 -6.56
CA ASN A 188 4.25 -19.56 -5.93
C ASN A 188 5.39 -20.15 -5.07
N ALA A 189 6.32 -19.30 -4.69
CA ALA A 189 7.28 -19.52 -3.62
C ALA A 189 7.51 -18.18 -2.91
N ILE A 190 7.78 -18.20 -1.60
CA ILE A 190 8.01 -16.97 -0.82
C ILE A 190 9.09 -17.18 0.24
N ALA A 191 10.02 -16.24 0.32
CA ALA A 191 10.92 -16.08 1.46
C ALA A 191 10.33 -15.13 2.53
N LEU A 192 10.28 -15.60 3.77
CA LEU A 192 9.93 -14.80 4.94
C LEU A 192 11.20 -14.29 5.65
N PRO A 193 11.11 -13.17 6.38
CA PRO A 193 12.20 -12.71 7.24
C PRO A 193 12.69 -13.80 8.17
N GLY A 194 14.01 -13.88 8.38
CA GLY A 194 14.61 -14.86 9.28
C GLY A 194 14.79 -16.26 8.70
N GLY A 195 14.60 -16.45 7.39
CA GLY A 195 15.09 -17.63 6.66
C GLY A 195 14.07 -18.73 6.39
N ARG A 196 12.78 -18.52 6.69
CA ARG A 196 11.72 -19.46 6.29
C ARG A 196 11.39 -19.27 4.82
N ILE A 197 11.50 -20.31 4.01
CA ILE A 197 11.05 -20.32 2.60
C ILE A 197 9.89 -21.31 2.45
N TYR A 198 8.82 -20.87 1.80
CA TYR A 198 7.72 -21.75 1.38
C TYR A 198 7.77 -21.97 -0.12
N LEU A 199 7.82 -23.22 -0.54
CA LEU A 199 7.57 -23.65 -1.92
C LEU A 199 6.13 -24.15 -2.02
N PHE A 200 5.32 -23.62 -2.93
CA PHE A 200 3.92 -24.03 -3.03
C PHE A 200 3.80 -25.25 -3.93
N SER A 201 2.95 -26.20 -3.55
CA SER A 201 2.80 -27.48 -4.26
C SER A 201 2.43 -27.28 -5.73
N ALA A 202 1.57 -26.32 -6.07
CA ALA A 202 1.24 -26.03 -7.47
C ALA A 202 2.45 -25.57 -8.32
N LEU A 203 3.43 -24.87 -7.73
CA LEU A 203 4.66 -24.52 -8.47
C LEU A 203 5.53 -25.76 -8.68
N LEU A 204 5.65 -26.58 -7.63
CA LEU A 204 6.34 -27.87 -7.69
C LEU A 204 5.69 -28.79 -8.73
N ASP A 205 4.38 -28.84 -8.84
CA ASP A 205 3.61 -29.63 -9.80
C ASP A 205 3.88 -29.22 -11.24
N LYS A 206 4.09 -27.93 -11.49
CA LYS A 206 4.44 -27.40 -12.81
C LYS A 206 5.89 -27.65 -13.20
N ALA A 207 6.79 -27.92 -12.24
CA ALA A 207 8.18 -28.18 -12.54
C ALA A 207 8.42 -29.56 -13.17
N GLU A 208 9.28 -29.59 -14.18
CA GLU A 208 9.63 -30.77 -14.98
C GLU A 208 11.00 -31.33 -14.58
N ALA A 209 11.88 -30.51 -14.00
CA ALA A 209 13.22 -30.92 -13.58
C ALA A 209 13.63 -30.34 -12.22
N PRO A 210 14.50 -31.03 -11.46
CA PRO A 210 15.03 -30.53 -10.18
C PRO A 210 15.69 -29.15 -10.28
N ASP A 211 16.37 -28.85 -11.40
CA ASP A 211 17.07 -27.58 -11.59
C ASP A 211 16.11 -26.38 -11.65
N GLU A 212 14.87 -26.58 -12.10
CA GLU A 212 13.87 -25.51 -12.14
C GLU A 212 13.51 -25.06 -10.71
N ILE A 213 13.23 -26.03 -9.83
CA ILE A 213 12.93 -25.78 -8.41
C ILE A 213 14.17 -25.31 -7.65
N ALA A 214 15.34 -25.87 -7.96
CA ALA A 214 16.59 -25.45 -7.35
C ALA A 214 16.90 -23.97 -7.66
N GLY A 215 16.66 -23.54 -8.91
CA GLY A 215 16.81 -22.14 -9.29
C GLY A 215 15.83 -21.23 -8.55
N VAL A 216 14.54 -21.62 -8.43
CA VAL A 216 13.55 -20.86 -7.64
C VAL A 216 13.96 -20.77 -6.18
N LEU A 217 14.37 -21.88 -5.55
CA LEU A 217 14.79 -21.87 -4.15
C LEU A 217 16.07 -21.05 -3.95
N ALA A 218 17.01 -21.09 -4.89
CA ALA A 218 18.21 -20.26 -4.85
C ALA A 218 17.87 -18.77 -5.02
N HIS A 219 16.88 -18.43 -5.83
CA HIS A 219 16.33 -17.08 -5.95
C HIS A 219 15.72 -16.59 -4.63
N GLU A 220 14.87 -17.40 -4.00
CA GLU A 220 14.30 -17.10 -2.67
C GLU A 220 15.38 -16.99 -1.58
N MET A 221 16.42 -17.83 -1.63
CA MET A 221 17.59 -17.68 -0.76
C MET A 221 18.33 -16.36 -1.01
N GLY A 222 18.35 -15.87 -2.24
CA GLY A 222 18.85 -14.54 -2.58
C GLY A 222 18.09 -13.42 -1.88
N HIS A 223 16.76 -13.49 -1.81
CA HIS A 223 15.97 -12.53 -1.02
C HIS A 223 16.27 -12.61 0.47
N VAL A 224 16.52 -13.81 1.01
CA VAL A 224 16.97 -13.99 2.40
C VAL A 224 18.36 -13.39 2.61
N ALA A 225 19.31 -13.68 1.72
CA ALA A 225 20.68 -13.18 1.77
C ALA A 225 20.72 -11.65 1.80
N HIS A 226 19.91 -11.02 0.95
CA HIS A 226 19.81 -9.57 0.90
C HIS A 226 18.91 -9.00 1.99
N ARG A 227 18.11 -9.80 2.71
CA ARG A 227 17.14 -9.37 3.73
C ARG A 227 15.98 -8.53 3.17
N ASP A 228 15.54 -8.85 1.96
CA ASP A 228 14.49 -8.08 1.26
C ASP A 228 13.13 -8.19 1.96
N GLY A 229 12.79 -9.36 2.49
CA GLY A 229 11.58 -9.55 3.29
C GLY A 229 11.55 -8.61 4.51
N LEU A 230 12.68 -8.42 5.21
CA LEU A 230 12.74 -7.49 6.33
C LEU A 230 12.58 -6.03 5.87
N ARG A 231 13.17 -5.63 4.74
CA ARG A 231 12.95 -4.29 4.18
C ARG A 231 11.47 -4.04 3.89
N LYS A 232 10.80 -4.98 3.22
CA LYS A 232 9.35 -4.90 2.94
C LYS A 232 8.54 -4.84 4.22
N MET A 233 8.93 -5.58 5.26
CA MET A 233 8.25 -5.54 6.55
C MET A 233 8.36 -4.17 7.22
N ILE A 234 9.54 -3.55 7.21
CA ILE A 234 9.72 -2.19 7.77
C ILE A 234 8.89 -1.17 6.99
N GLN A 235 8.89 -1.25 5.65
CA GLN A 235 8.08 -0.39 4.79
C GLN A 235 6.58 -0.57 5.08
N ALA A 236 6.11 -1.82 5.18
CA ALA A 236 4.73 -2.15 5.48
C ALA A 236 4.32 -1.67 6.88
N GLY A 237 5.17 -1.85 7.89
CA GLY A 237 4.92 -1.39 9.25
C GLY A 237 4.81 0.14 9.33
N GLY A 238 5.73 0.86 8.66
CA GLY A 238 5.66 2.32 8.55
C GLY A 238 4.40 2.80 7.82
N THR A 239 4.02 2.11 6.75
CA THR A 239 2.79 2.43 5.99
C THR A 239 1.55 2.17 6.83
N SER A 240 1.49 1.05 7.53
CA SER A 240 0.41 0.69 8.44
C SER A 240 0.27 1.73 9.56
N TYR A 241 1.38 2.18 10.14
CA TYR A 241 1.39 3.24 11.14
C TYR A 241 0.84 4.57 10.58
N LEU A 242 1.27 4.99 9.38
CA LEU A 242 0.76 6.21 8.73
C LEU A 242 -0.75 6.12 8.46
N LEU A 243 -1.24 4.99 7.97
CA LEU A 243 -2.68 4.76 7.76
C LEU A 243 -3.45 4.78 9.08
N GLY A 244 -2.90 4.20 10.15
CA GLY A 244 -3.48 4.26 11.49
C GLY A 244 -3.62 5.68 12.03
N LEU A 245 -2.63 6.55 11.77
CA LEU A 245 -2.73 7.98 12.14
C LEU A 245 -3.82 8.72 11.37
N LEU A 246 -4.08 8.36 10.11
CA LEU A 246 -5.05 9.04 9.25
C LEU A 246 -6.49 8.59 9.50
N PHE A 247 -6.69 7.29 9.68
CA PHE A 247 -8.02 6.68 9.73
C PHE A 247 -8.42 6.19 11.13
N GLY A 248 -7.53 6.30 12.12
CA GLY A 248 -7.82 6.03 13.52
C GLY A 248 -7.91 4.54 13.90
N ASP A 249 -7.54 3.62 12.99
CA ASP A 249 -7.63 2.18 13.25
C ASP A 249 -6.46 1.40 12.65
N VAL A 250 -5.41 1.23 13.45
CA VAL A 250 -4.58 0.03 13.37
C VAL A 250 -4.18 -0.36 14.79
N THR A 251 -4.96 -1.21 15.43
CA THR A 251 -4.50 -1.93 16.64
C THR A 251 -3.42 -2.97 16.26
N GLY A 252 -2.57 -3.36 17.21
CA GLY A 252 -1.40 -4.23 16.94
C GLY A 252 -1.71 -5.55 16.20
N GLY A 253 -2.93 -6.09 16.35
CA GLY A 253 -3.39 -7.27 15.60
C GLY A 253 -3.72 -6.99 14.12
N GLY A 254 -4.26 -5.81 13.79
CA GLY A 254 -4.50 -5.39 12.41
C GLY A 254 -3.19 -5.11 11.66
N ALA A 255 -2.20 -4.54 12.36
CA ALA A 255 -0.88 -4.24 11.78
C ALA A 255 -0.18 -5.50 11.27
N ILE A 256 -0.15 -6.58 12.07
CA ILE A 256 0.52 -7.82 11.65
C ILE A 256 -0.18 -8.48 10.46
N VAL A 257 -1.52 -8.46 10.41
CA VAL A 257 -2.29 -8.95 9.25
C VAL A 257 -1.93 -8.15 7.99
N PHE A 258 -1.93 -6.82 8.08
CA PHE A 258 -1.57 -5.95 6.97
C PHE A 258 -0.14 -6.21 6.49
N VAL A 259 0.83 -6.27 7.42
CA VAL A 259 2.24 -6.53 7.10
C VAL A 259 2.42 -7.89 6.43
N SER A 260 1.82 -8.95 6.97
CA SER A 260 1.90 -10.29 6.39
C SER A 260 1.31 -10.34 4.98
N ARG A 261 0.17 -9.69 4.78
CA ARG A 261 -0.46 -9.62 3.46
C ARG A 261 0.34 -8.78 2.47
N TYR A 262 0.87 -7.64 2.91
CA TYR A 262 1.75 -6.82 2.09
C TYR A 262 3.01 -7.60 1.67
N LEU A 263 3.63 -8.36 2.58
CA LEU A 263 4.80 -9.18 2.26
C LEU A 263 4.51 -10.20 1.15
N VAL A 264 3.34 -10.82 1.20
CA VAL A 264 2.88 -11.85 0.24
C VAL A 264 2.43 -11.23 -1.08
N ASP A 265 1.71 -10.11 -1.08
CA ASP A 265 1.03 -9.59 -2.28
C ASP A 265 1.89 -8.58 -3.05
N SER A 266 2.85 -7.90 -2.40
CA SER A 266 3.61 -6.83 -3.06
C SER A 266 4.79 -7.37 -3.87
N ALA A 267 5.05 -6.73 -5.01
CA ALA A 267 6.22 -7.00 -5.83
C ALA A 267 7.52 -6.51 -5.17
N TYR A 268 8.62 -7.21 -5.44
CA TYR A 268 9.96 -6.71 -5.15
C TYR A 268 10.41 -5.65 -6.16
N SER A 269 11.39 -4.82 -5.79
CA SER A 269 12.00 -3.86 -6.71
C SER A 269 12.84 -4.58 -7.77
N ARG A 270 13.10 -3.90 -8.89
CA ARG A 270 13.93 -4.46 -9.97
C ARG A 270 15.35 -4.79 -9.49
N GLU A 271 15.88 -3.97 -8.59
CA GLU A 271 17.19 -4.12 -7.99
C GLU A 271 17.25 -5.35 -7.07
N ALA A 272 16.21 -5.56 -6.26
CA ALA A 272 16.09 -6.74 -5.40
C ALA A 272 15.97 -8.02 -6.23
N GLU A 273 15.14 -8.02 -7.27
CA GLU A 273 15.00 -9.16 -8.20
C GLU A 273 16.33 -9.46 -8.92
N ALA A 274 17.05 -8.44 -9.39
CA ALA A 274 18.35 -8.63 -10.05
C ALA A 274 19.43 -9.17 -9.09
N ALA A 275 19.40 -8.74 -7.82
CA ALA A 275 20.30 -9.26 -6.79
C ALA A 275 19.99 -10.72 -6.44
N ALA A 276 18.71 -11.07 -6.34
CA ALA A 276 18.25 -12.44 -6.11
C ALA A 276 18.58 -13.36 -7.31
N ASP A 277 18.36 -12.92 -8.55
CA ASP A 277 18.78 -13.63 -9.77
C ASP A 277 20.30 -13.84 -9.79
N GLY A 278 21.07 -12.82 -9.40
CA GLY A 278 22.52 -12.88 -9.30
C GLY A 278 22.99 -13.92 -8.29
N PHE A 279 22.35 -13.97 -7.12
CA PHE A 279 22.62 -14.97 -6.08
C PHE A 279 22.25 -16.38 -6.56
N ALA A 280 21.08 -16.55 -7.20
CA ALA A 280 20.63 -17.82 -7.76
C ALA A 280 21.62 -18.34 -8.80
N GLY A 281 22.08 -17.46 -9.70
CA GLY A 281 23.12 -17.71 -10.67
C GLY A 281 24.40 -18.24 -10.07
N GLN A 282 24.96 -17.51 -9.09
CA GLN A 282 26.19 -17.89 -8.41
C GLN A 282 26.04 -19.23 -7.69
N THR A 283 24.92 -19.44 -6.99
CA THR A 283 24.64 -20.67 -6.25
C THR A 283 24.55 -21.88 -7.19
N MET A 284 23.77 -21.76 -8.27
CA MET A 284 23.58 -22.84 -9.23
C MET A 284 24.86 -23.15 -10.01
N THR A 285 25.58 -22.12 -10.47
CA THR A 285 26.85 -22.29 -11.20
C THR A 285 27.93 -22.91 -10.34
N ALA A 286 28.00 -22.60 -9.03
CA ALA A 286 28.91 -23.23 -8.08
C ALA A 286 28.61 -24.73 -7.86
N LEU A 287 27.38 -25.17 -8.14
CA LEU A 287 26.98 -26.59 -8.15
C LEU A 287 27.17 -27.25 -9.52
N GLY A 288 27.69 -26.53 -10.51
CA GLY A 288 27.80 -27.01 -11.88
C GLY A 288 26.45 -27.14 -12.59
N ARG A 289 25.43 -26.39 -12.15
CA ARG A 289 24.08 -26.38 -12.74
C ARG A 289 23.75 -25.01 -13.34
N PRO A 290 23.00 -24.93 -14.44
CA PRO A 290 22.53 -23.64 -14.96
C PRO A 290 21.37 -23.10 -14.10
N ALA A 291 21.26 -21.78 -13.96
CA ALA A 291 20.09 -21.14 -13.33
C ALA A 291 18.92 -20.92 -14.31
N HIS A 292 19.21 -20.90 -15.61
CA HIS A 292 18.22 -20.71 -16.68
C HIS A 292 16.97 -21.63 -16.62
N PRO A 293 17.03 -22.91 -16.18
CA PRO A 293 15.84 -23.76 -16.06
C PRO A 293 14.71 -23.14 -15.23
N MET A 294 15.02 -22.34 -14.20
CA MET A 294 13.99 -21.58 -13.48
C MET A 294 13.15 -20.73 -14.44
N ALA A 295 13.78 -20.05 -15.39
CA ALA A 295 13.09 -19.19 -16.32
C ALA A 295 12.17 -19.95 -17.29
N LEU A 296 12.46 -21.23 -17.57
CA LEU A 296 11.56 -22.11 -18.33
C LEU A 296 10.30 -22.42 -17.52
N LEU A 297 10.44 -22.71 -16.23
CA LEU A 297 9.29 -22.88 -15.33
C LEU A 297 8.45 -21.60 -15.25
N LEU A 298 9.08 -20.42 -15.18
CA LEU A 298 8.38 -19.14 -15.15
C LEU A 298 7.55 -18.90 -16.43
N LYS A 299 8.13 -19.18 -17.61
CA LYS A 299 7.37 -19.15 -18.88
C LYS A 299 6.22 -20.16 -18.89
N ARG A 300 6.42 -21.34 -18.29
CA ARG A 300 5.39 -22.39 -18.23
C ARG A 300 4.19 -21.99 -17.36
N ILE A 301 4.42 -21.24 -16.28
CA ILE A 301 3.33 -20.72 -15.44
C ILE A 301 2.73 -19.43 -16.00
N GLU A 302 3.47 -18.63 -16.78
CA GLU A 302 2.96 -17.45 -17.49
C GLU A 302 1.90 -17.82 -18.55
N GLY A 303 2.15 -18.91 -19.30
CA GLY A 303 1.39 -19.23 -20.51
C GLY A 303 0.18 -20.17 -20.36
N LYS A 304 -0.27 -20.50 -19.13
CA LYS A 304 -1.34 -21.50 -18.91
C LYS A 304 -2.37 -21.07 -17.86
N ASP A 305 -3.26 -20.18 -18.28
CA ASP A 305 -4.63 -20.10 -17.74
C ASP A 305 -5.52 -21.08 -18.55
N ASP A 306 -5.33 -22.38 -18.33
CA ASP A 306 -6.13 -23.45 -18.94
C ASP A 306 -7.36 -23.77 -18.06
N GLY A 307 -8.04 -22.75 -17.53
CA GLY A 307 -9.21 -22.88 -16.64
C GLY A 307 -10.44 -22.19 -17.23
N GLU A 308 -11.44 -22.97 -17.60
CA GLU A 308 -12.72 -22.54 -18.15
C GLU A 308 -13.37 -21.36 -17.38
N GLY A 309 -13.55 -20.24 -18.09
CA GLY A 309 -14.56 -19.23 -17.77
C GLY A 309 -14.05 -17.95 -17.11
N GLY A 310 -13.78 -16.92 -17.92
CA GLY A 310 -13.77 -15.53 -17.46
C GLY A 310 -12.65 -14.69 -18.07
N ASN A 311 -13.02 -13.52 -18.57
CA ASN A 311 -12.12 -12.52 -19.15
C ASN A 311 -11.24 -11.84 -18.08
N ASP A 312 -10.28 -12.54 -17.49
CA ASP A 312 -9.31 -11.92 -16.58
C ASP A 312 -7.89 -12.15 -17.08
N PHE A 313 -7.14 -11.07 -17.28
CA PHE A 313 -5.68 -11.07 -17.38
C PHE A 313 -5.08 -11.48 -16.02
N ASN A 314 -5.27 -12.73 -15.59
CA ASN A 314 -4.78 -13.22 -14.31
C ASN A 314 -3.28 -13.52 -14.43
N ILE A 315 -2.46 -12.55 -14.01
CA ILE A 315 -1.02 -12.75 -13.86
C ILE A 315 -0.80 -13.80 -12.75
N PRO A 316 -0.07 -14.90 -12.99
CA PRO A 316 0.27 -15.88 -11.97
C PRO A 316 0.82 -15.22 -10.70
N ALA A 317 0.47 -15.75 -9.53
CA ALA A 317 0.84 -15.10 -8.25
C ALA A 317 2.36 -14.93 -8.09
N PHE A 318 3.16 -15.91 -8.51
CA PHE A 318 4.62 -15.76 -8.53
C PHE A 318 5.08 -14.58 -9.38
N LEU A 319 4.47 -14.36 -10.55
CA LEU A 319 4.83 -13.25 -11.44
C LEU A 319 4.31 -11.90 -10.92
N SER A 320 3.26 -11.91 -10.09
CA SER A 320 2.79 -10.71 -9.40
C SER A 320 3.80 -10.23 -8.35
N THR A 321 4.48 -11.15 -7.64
CA THR A 321 5.50 -10.82 -6.63
C THR A 321 6.90 -10.68 -7.20
N HIS A 322 7.21 -11.43 -8.26
CA HIS A 322 8.49 -11.46 -8.98
C HIS A 322 8.28 -11.16 -10.47
N PRO A 323 8.06 -9.88 -10.86
CA PRO A 323 7.85 -9.54 -12.26
C PRO A 323 9.04 -9.96 -13.14
N VAL A 324 8.78 -10.86 -14.07
CA VAL A 324 9.79 -11.33 -15.04
C VAL A 324 9.93 -10.30 -16.14
N THR A 325 11.17 -10.03 -16.55
CA THR A 325 11.47 -9.13 -17.67
C THR A 325 12.45 -9.79 -18.62
N ASP A 326 12.43 -9.40 -19.89
CA ASP A 326 13.39 -9.89 -20.90
C ASP A 326 14.84 -9.70 -20.47
N GLN A 327 15.13 -8.61 -19.75
CA GLN A 327 16.47 -8.34 -19.24
C GLN A 327 16.92 -9.38 -18.21
N ARG A 328 16.03 -9.76 -17.27
CA ARG A 328 16.30 -10.79 -16.26
C ARG A 328 16.48 -12.16 -16.90
N LEU A 329 15.60 -12.52 -17.82
CA LEU A 329 15.69 -13.78 -18.58
C LEU A 329 17.05 -13.90 -19.28
N LYS A 330 17.45 -12.86 -20.02
CA LYS A 330 18.75 -12.81 -20.72
C LYS A 330 19.94 -12.82 -19.76
N ALA A 331 19.80 -12.31 -18.54
CA ALA A 331 20.84 -12.37 -17.52
C ALA A 331 21.03 -13.80 -17.00
N LEU A 332 19.93 -14.49 -16.67
CA LEU A 332 19.93 -15.90 -16.23
C LEU A 332 20.48 -16.84 -17.32
N GLU A 333 20.15 -16.59 -18.59
CA GLU A 333 20.69 -17.36 -19.74
C GLU A 333 22.22 -17.30 -19.84
N LYS A 334 22.84 -16.22 -19.38
CA LYS A 334 24.29 -16.05 -19.42
C LYS A 334 25.00 -16.72 -18.25
N GLN A 335 24.28 -17.10 -17.20
CA GLN A 335 24.82 -17.73 -16.00
C GLN A 335 24.90 -19.25 -16.21
N VAL A 336 25.89 -19.67 -16.98
CA VAL A 336 26.15 -21.07 -17.31
C VAL A 336 27.40 -21.54 -16.58
N PRO A 337 27.38 -22.72 -15.93
CA PRO A 337 28.56 -23.26 -15.27
C PRO A 337 29.66 -23.62 -16.29
N SER A 338 30.92 -23.47 -15.90
CA SER A 338 32.07 -23.85 -16.74
C SER A 338 32.21 -25.36 -16.93
N GLN A 339 31.68 -26.15 -15.98
CA GLN A 339 31.63 -27.61 -16.03
C GLN A 339 30.29 -28.09 -15.48
N GLN A 340 29.73 -29.11 -16.10
CA GLN A 340 28.45 -29.68 -15.66
C GLN A 340 28.68 -30.54 -14.41
N GLY A 341 27.99 -30.20 -13.33
CA GLY A 341 28.00 -30.92 -12.07
C GLY A 341 26.96 -32.03 -12.02
N GLU A 342 27.10 -32.89 -11.02
CA GLU A 342 26.19 -34.01 -10.77
C GLU A 342 24.72 -33.55 -10.66
N PRO A 343 23.74 -34.39 -11.06
CA PRO A 343 22.33 -34.10 -10.88
C PRO A 343 21.99 -33.77 -9.41
N LEU A 344 21.21 -32.72 -9.18
CA LEU A 344 20.85 -32.25 -7.83
C LEU A 344 20.05 -33.27 -7.02
N LEU A 345 19.26 -34.09 -7.69
CA LEU A 345 18.48 -35.18 -7.12
C LEU A 345 18.55 -36.37 -8.08
N SER A 346 18.52 -37.59 -7.53
CA SER A 346 18.25 -38.79 -8.33
C SER A 346 16.83 -38.77 -8.87
N GLN A 347 16.52 -39.63 -9.84
CA GLN A 347 15.17 -39.74 -10.38
C GLN A 347 14.15 -40.18 -9.31
N GLU A 348 14.57 -41.03 -8.36
CA GLU A 348 13.74 -41.47 -7.24
C GLU A 348 13.48 -40.34 -6.24
N GLU A 349 14.52 -39.58 -5.88
CA GLU A 349 14.40 -38.40 -5.02
C GLU A 349 13.51 -37.33 -5.67
N TRP A 350 13.65 -37.10 -6.98
CA TRP A 350 12.79 -36.16 -7.71
C TRP A 350 11.33 -36.59 -7.70
N ARG A 351 11.05 -37.88 -7.96
CA ARG A 351 9.70 -38.43 -7.88
C ARG A 351 9.13 -38.29 -6.47
N ALA A 352 9.91 -38.64 -5.44
CA ALA A 352 9.51 -38.50 -4.05
C ALA A 352 9.19 -37.03 -3.70
N LEU A 353 10.00 -36.08 -4.16
CA LEU A 353 9.75 -34.66 -3.96
C LEU A 353 8.44 -34.22 -4.62
N LYS A 354 8.17 -34.64 -5.86
CA LYS A 354 6.89 -34.38 -6.55
C LYS A 354 5.69 -34.97 -5.83
N GLU A 355 5.89 -35.99 -5.01
CA GLU A 355 4.84 -36.67 -4.24
C GLU A 355 4.78 -36.20 -2.78
N ILE A 356 5.53 -35.17 -2.39
CA ILE A 356 5.66 -34.72 -0.99
C ILE A 356 4.32 -34.38 -0.31
N CYS A 357 3.33 -33.93 -1.10
CA CYS A 357 1.99 -33.59 -0.62
C CYS A 357 0.98 -34.74 -0.73
N LYS A 358 1.34 -35.87 -1.36
CA LYS A 358 0.48 -37.05 -1.41
C LYS A 358 0.57 -37.75 -0.05
N THR A 359 -0.49 -37.70 0.74
CA THR A 359 -0.63 -38.61 1.89
C THR A 359 -0.68 -40.05 1.40
N THR A 360 0.12 -40.92 2.02
CA THR A 360 0.12 -42.37 1.78
C THR A 360 -1.21 -43.00 2.14
#